data_AF-A0AAD5XTD8-F1
#
_entry.id   AF-A0AAD5XTD8-F1
#
_cell.length_a   1.000
_cell.length_b   1.000
_cell.length_c   1.000
_cell.angle_alpha   90.00
_cell.angle_beta   90.00
_cell.angle_gamma   90.00
#
_symmetry.space_group_name_H-M   'P 1'
#
loop_
_entity.id
_entity.type
_entity.pdbx_description
1 polymer ?
#
loop_
_entity_poly.entity_id
_entity_poly.type
_entity_poly.pdbx_seq_one_letter_code
_entity_poly.pdbx_strand_id
1 'polypeptide(L)'
;MAIKLAETRTLQTIPEDSAQGNVLSSVVQAYERTSIGMIYAGSAYAKGIADQFASDLPSGGALKIIFNGQYDMDSYQETLNALRASDSRIIVWAGDPSDLVTCVPYACKIGLFGLMYSWVCPETALGVPDTIASAIAQGLAIQADADALNGLLMTSPVEGSGALYDNLQAQYRSTYGESIQHMNPSPLAQHRQILLLETSREISPLNSTMQANTVGVCGKLIFDQNFDRIGAYELVNVYGVSRTAGTTVDTNYKLVLTANATFFSGTNAIPSSDIVQTENDTEADQWVRRMRSSGTLRGESSGGSKSVGISSGGGNVPVRSNREDGEKEPPSRVPLKSYREEAGDD
;
A
#
# COMPACT_ATOMS: atom_id res chain seq x y z
N MET A 1 37.09 -27.62 -8.10
CA MET A 1 35.71 -28.02 -8.42
C MET A 1 34.86 -27.65 -7.22
N ALA A 2 34.16 -26.51 -7.27
CA ALA A 2 33.34 -26.04 -6.17
C ALA A 2 32.02 -26.83 -6.16
N ILE A 3 31.72 -27.49 -5.04
CA ILE A 3 30.42 -28.10 -4.79
C ILE A 3 29.44 -26.93 -4.67
N LYS A 4 28.70 -26.66 -5.74
CA LYS A 4 27.52 -25.79 -5.69
C LYS A 4 26.55 -26.49 -4.75
N LEU A 5 26.38 -25.95 -3.54
CA LEU A 5 25.31 -26.39 -2.65
C LEU A 5 24.02 -26.35 -3.46
N ALA A 6 23.37 -27.50 -3.59
CA ALA A 6 22.05 -27.58 -4.19
C ALA A 6 21.12 -26.84 -3.23
N GLU A 7 20.91 -25.55 -3.48
CA GLU A 7 19.88 -24.78 -2.79
C GLU A 7 18.54 -25.46 -3.07
N THR A 8 17.86 -25.89 -2.00
CA THR A 8 16.50 -26.36 -2.07
C THR A 8 15.64 -25.21 -2.59
N ARG A 9 15.19 -25.31 -3.85
CA ARG A 9 14.30 -24.32 -4.44
C ARG A 9 12.89 -24.56 -3.90
N THR A 10 12.33 -23.56 -3.23
CA THR A 10 10.95 -23.58 -2.76
C THR A 10 10.04 -23.05 -3.87
N LEU A 11 8.94 -23.74 -4.16
CA LEU A 11 7.93 -23.24 -5.09
C LEU A 11 7.01 -22.28 -4.35
N GLN A 12 6.85 -21.05 -4.86
CA GLN A 12 5.98 -20.04 -4.27
C GLN A 12 4.80 -19.73 -5.20
N THR A 13 3.57 -19.96 -4.74
CA THR A 13 2.34 -19.66 -5.51
C THR A 13 1.83 -18.24 -5.34
N ILE A 14 2.59 -17.39 -4.65
CA ILE A 14 2.36 -15.96 -4.47
C ILE A 14 3.54 -15.27 -5.17
N PRO A 15 3.31 -14.23 -5.98
CA PRO A 15 4.41 -13.47 -6.56
C PRO A 15 5.40 -13.00 -5.50
N GLU A 16 6.66 -12.85 -5.87
CA GLU A 16 7.65 -12.23 -4.99
C GLU A 16 7.25 -10.76 -4.75
N ASP A 17 7.40 -10.29 -3.52
CA ASP A 17 7.08 -8.90 -3.15
C ASP A 17 7.82 -7.87 -4.02
N SER A 18 9.08 -8.17 -4.38
CA SER A 18 9.92 -7.32 -5.23
C SER A 18 9.33 -7.10 -6.62
N ALA A 19 8.50 -8.04 -7.13
CA ALA A 19 7.82 -7.90 -8.40
C ALA A 19 6.88 -6.68 -8.47
N GLN A 20 6.40 -6.19 -7.31
CA GLN A 20 5.70 -4.90 -7.22
C GLN A 20 6.54 -3.76 -7.81
N GLY A 21 7.87 -3.81 -7.68
CA GLY A 21 8.79 -2.83 -8.27
C GLY A 21 8.66 -2.74 -9.79
N ASN A 22 8.54 -3.87 -10.50
CA ASN A 22 8.32 -3.89 -11.96
C ASN A 22 6.91 -3.39 -12.32
N VAL A 23 5.90 -3.68 -11.49
CA VAL A 23 4.54 -3.20 -11.72
C VAL A 23 4.47 -1.69 -11.56
N LEU A 24 5.06 -1.15 -10.50
CA LEU A 24 5.14 0.28 -10.22
C LEU A 24 5.91 1.02 -11.32
N SER A 25 7.04 0.49 -11.79
CA SER A 25 7.78 1.10 -12.91
C SER A 25 6.95 1.11 -14.18
N SER A 26 6.18 0.05 -14.44
CA SER A 26 5.27 0.00 -15.58
C SER A 26 4.13 1.02 -15.47
N VAL A 27 3.56 1.22 -14.28
CA VAL A 27 2.56 2.29 -14.03
C VAL A 27 3.14 3.66 -14.36
N VAL A 28 4.32 3.97 -13.84
CA VAL A 28 4.98 5.27 -14.08
C VAL A 28 5.28 5.47 -15.57
N GLN A 29 5.76 4.44 -16.27
CA GLN A 29 6.01 4.50 -17.71
C GLN A 29 4.72 4.68 -18.53
N ALA A 30 3.63 4.01 -18.15
CA ALA A 30 2.34 4.10 -18.86
C ALA A 30 1.70 5.49 -18.79
N TYR A 31 1.99 6.27 -17.76
CA TYR A 31 1.60 7.68 -17.65
C TYR A 31 2.64 8.67 -18.21
N GLU A 32 3.62 8.17 -18.98
CA GLU A 32 4.65 8.95 -19.69
C GLU A 32 5.43 9.92 -18.79
N ARG A 33 5.70 9.51 -17.55
CA ARG A 33 6.44 10.32 -16.59
C ARG A 33 7.92 10.34 -16.93
N THR A 34 8.56 11.50 -16.81
CA THR A 34 9.99 11.68 -17.10
C THR A 34 10.87 11.83 -15.86
N SER A 35 10.31 12.29 -14.74
CA SER A 35 11.00 12.42 -13.46
C SER A 35 10.13 11.97 -12.30
N ILE A 36 10.75 11.23 -11.37
CA ILE A 36 10.10 10.78 -10.14
C ILE A 36 11.00 11.00 -8.91
N GLY A 37 10.37 11.10 -7.76
CA GLY A 37 10.98 10.89 -6.46
C GLY A 37 10.53 9.56 -5.90
N MET A 38 11.48 8.76 -5.43
CA MET A 38 11.22 7.50 -4.75
C MET A 38 11.52 7.65 -3.27
N ILE A 39 10.57 7.23 -2.43
CA ILE A 39 10.78 7.06 -1.00
C ILE A 39 10.39 5.67 -0.55
N TYR A 40 11.16 5.08 0.36
CA TYR A 40 10.88 3.73 0.84
C TYR A 40 11.31 3.53 2.29
N ALA A 41 10.60 2.66 3.01
CA ALA A 41 10.89 2.35 4.40
C ALA A 41 12.22 1.57 4.57
N GLY A 42 12.76 1.60 5.79
CA GLY A 42 13.93 0.84 6.25
C GLY A 42 13.87 -0.70 6.09
N SER A 43 12.72 -1.27 5.70
CA SER A 43 12.48 -2.71 5.71
C SER A 43 13.02 -3.43 4.46
N ALA A 44 13.33 -4.73 4.61
CA ALA A 44 13.75 -5.57 3.49
C ALA A 44 12.70 -5.64 2.37
N TYR A 45 11.41 -5.67 2.76
CA TYR A 45 10.27 -5.60 1.86
C TYR A 45 10.31 -4.34 0.99
N ALA A 46 10.31 -3.16 1.62
CA ALA A 46 10.27 -1.88 0.90
C ALA A 46 11.52 -1.66 0.05
N LYS A 47 12.68 -2.07 0.57
CA LYS A 47 13.95 -2.00 -0.17
C LYS A 47 13.94 -2.91 -1.41
N GLY A 48 13.40 -4.13 -1.30
CA GLY A 48 13.31 -5.06 -2.44
C GLY A 48 12.48 -4.47 -3.59
N ILE A 49 11.34 -3.84 -3.27
CA ILE A 49 10.52 -3.11 -4.24
C ILE A 49 11.30 -1.94 -4.86
N ALA A 50 12.04 -1.16 -4.05
CA ALA A 50 12.81 -0.03 -4.53
C ALA A 50 13.97 -0.40 -5.46
N ASP A 51 14.72 -1.42 -5.08
CA ASP A 51 15.81 -1.96 -5.91
C ASP A 51 15.26 -2.50 -7.24
N GLN A 52 14.17 -3.28 -7.18
CA GLN A 52 13.56 -3.87 -8.37
C GLN A 52 12.98 -2.81 -9.30
N PHE A 53 12.28 -1.80 -8.77
CA PHE A 53 11.81 -0.64 -9.52
C PHE A 53 12.96 0.05 -10.27
N ALA A 54 14.05 0.36 -9.56
CA ALA A 54 15.20 1.07 -10.14
C ALA A 54 15.90 0.23 -11.22
N SER A 55 15.96 -1.09 -11.05
CA SER A 55 16.57 -2.01 -12.01
C SER A 55 15.76 -2.19 -13.29
N ASP A 56 14.43 -2.03 -13.22
CA ASP A 56 13.52 -2.16 -14.35
C ASP A 56 13.56 -0.95 -15.28
N LEU A 57 14.07 0.19 -14.79
CA LEU A 57 14.19 1.39 -15.60
C LEU A 57 15.22 1.21 -16.72
N PRO A 58 14.86 1.51 -17.99
CA PRO A 58 15.80 1.38 -19.09
C PRO A 58 16.99 2.30 -18.92
N SER A 59 18.21 1.75 -19.06
CA SER A 59 19.44 2.52 -19.06
C SER A 59 19.42 3.57 -20.18
N GLY A 60 19.43 4.85 -19.83
CA GLY A 60 19.35 5.96 -20.80
C GLY A 60 17.92 6.27 -21.27
N GLY A 61 16.89 5.74 -20.60
CA GLY A 61 15.49 6.06 -20.85
C GLY A 61 15.13 7.51 -20.49
N ALA A 62 13.94 7.93 -20.93
CA ALA A 62 13.38 9.24 -20.64
C ALA A 62 13.02 9.42 -19.15
N LEU A 63 12.72 8.32 -18.45
CA LEU A 63 12.35 8.30 -17.04
C LEU A 63 13.58 8.29 -16.12
N LYS A 64 13.63 9.24 -15.18
CA LYS A 64 14.73 9.42 -14.23
C LYS A 64 14.22 9.47 -12.79
N ILE A 65 14.96 8.82 -11.89
CA ILE A 65 14.80 9.00 -10.45
C ILE A 65 15.62 10.23 -10.04
N ILE A 66 14.96 11.34 -9.76
CA ILE A 66 15.60 12.61 -9.37
C ILE A 66 15.74 12.76 -7.85
N PHE A 67 15.00 11.95 -7.10
CA PHE A 67 15.15 11.79 -5.65
C PHE A 67 14.99 10.32 -5.28
N ASN A 68 15.86 9.81 -4.41
CA ASN A 68 15.76 8.45 -3.89
C ASN A 68 16.12 8.47 -2.40
N GLY A 69 15.13 8.31 -1.53
CA GLY A 69 15.29 8.45 -0.09
C GLY A 69 14.74 7.28 0.70
N GLN A 70 15.59 6.63 1.48
CA GLN A 70 15.14 5.70 2.52
C GLN A 70 14.68 6.50 3.74
N TYR A 71 13.62 6.05 4.41
CA TYR A 71 13.19 6.62 5.68
C TYR A 71 13.04 5.57 6.79
N ASP A 72 13.23 6.03 8.02
CA ASP A 72 12.76 5.36 9.24
C ASP A 72 11.63 6.18 9.85
N MET A 73 10.76 5.57 10.66
CA MET A 73 9.64 6.29 11.27
C MET A 73 10.07 7.38 12.27
N ASP A 74 11.31 7.34 12.76
CA ASP A 74 11.88 8.41 13.59
C ASP A 74 12.37 9.61 12.75
N SER A 75 12.61 9.43 11.44
CA SER A 75 13.24 10.41 10.54
C SER A 75 12.43 10.73 9.27
N TYR A 76 11.23 10.15 9.11
CA TYR A 76 10.41 10.28 7.90
C TYR A 76 10.13 11.72 7.48
N GLN A 77 9.99 12.64 8.44
CA GLN A 77 9.76 14.06 8.17
C GLN A 77 10.93 14.70 7.41
N GLU A 78 12.16 14.35 7.76
CA GLU A 78 13.37 14.85 7.07
C GLU A 78 13.40 14.37 5.63
N THR A 79 13.08 13.08 5.42
CA THR A 79 12.99 12.48 4.07
C THR A 79 11.90 13.14 3.23
N LEU A 80 10.72 13.40 3.80
CA LEU A 80 9.63 14.09 3.10
C LEU A 80 9.98 15.55 2.77
N ASN A 81 10.69 16.25 3.65
CA ASN A 81 11.19 17.60 3.33
C ASN A 81 12.22 17.59 2.20
N ALA A 82 13.13 16.61 2.21
CA ALA A 82 14.12 16.45 1.14
C ALA A 82 13.44 16.08 -0.20
N LEU A 83 12.42 15.21 -0.16
CA LEU A 83 11.58 14.89 -1.32
C LEU A 83 10.90 16.15 -1.86
N ARG A 84 10.30 16.98 -1.00
CA ARG A 84 9.71 18.25 -1.41
C ARG A 84 10.74 19.17 -2.07
N ALA A 85 11.93 19.28 -1.47
CA ALA A 85 13.01 20.13 -1.98
C ALA A 85 13.56 19.65 -3.34
N SER A 86 13.38 18.38 -3.68
CA SER A 86 13.76 17.83 -4.98
C SER A 86 12.84 18.22 -6.14
N ASP A 87 11.69 18.85 -5.85
CA ASP A 87 10.63 19.15 -6.82
C ASP A 87 10.05 17.91 -7.53
N SER A 88 10.18 16.73 -6.91
CA SER A 88 9.58 15.50 -7.41
C SER A 88 8.06 15.56 -7.34
N ARG A 89 7.41 15.65 -8.50
CA ARG A 89 5.94 15.69 -8.63
C ARG A 89 5.29 14.32 -8.67
N ILE A 90 6.03 13.33 -9.14
CA ILE A 90 5.59 11.93 -9.16
C ILE A 90 6.34 11.18 -8.09
N ILE A 91 5.59 10.67 -7.12
CA ILE A 91 6.14 10.08 -5.90
C ILE A 91 5.83 8.60 -5.92
N VAL A 92 6.87 7.78 -5.96
CA VAL A 92 6.75 6.34 -5.73
C VAL A 92 7.06 6.09 -4.26
N TRP A 93 6.12 5.49 -3.54
CA TRP A 93 6.29 5.16 -2.13
C TRP A 93 6.24 3.65 -1.95
N ALA A 94 7.10 3.08 -1.09
CA ALA A 94 7.03 1.68 -0.67
C ALA A 94 7.28 1.55 0.84
N GLY A 95 6.41 0.86 1.57
CA GLY A 95 6.54 0.71 3.01
C GLY A 95 5.35 0.00 3.63
N ASP A 96 5.27 0.06 4.95
CA ASP A 96 4.15 -0.49 5.71
C ASP A 96 2.94 0.46 5.70
N PRO A 97 1.70 -0.07 5.73
CA PRO A 97 0.49 0.76 5.70
C PRO A 97 0.43 1.79 6.83
N SER A 98 0.88 1.42 8.03
CA SER A 98 0.93 2.29 9.20
C SER A 98 1.83 3.51 8.99
N ASP A 99 2.90 3.33 8.23
CA ASP A 99 3.85 4.40 7.92
C ASP A 99 3.20 5.41 6.99
N LEU A 100 2.50 4.95 5.94
CA LEU A 100 1.82 5.85 5.02
C LEU A 100 0.68 6.62 5.72
N VAL A 101 -0.09 5.97 6.60
CA VAL A 101 -1.10 6.64 7.45
C VAL A 101 -0.48 7.77 8.27
N THR A 102 0.76 7.59 8.74
CA THR A 102 1.51 8.61 9.49
C THR A 102 2.12 9.69 8.59
N CYS A 103 2.59 9.29 7.40
CA CYS A 103 3.22 10.18 6.43
C CYS A 103 2.21 11.15 5.81
N VAL A 104 1.00 10.69 5.49
CA VAL A 104 -0.01 11.46 4.74
C VAL A 104 -0.30 12.82 5.41
N PRO A 105 -0.68 12.92 6.70
CA PRO A 105 -0.95 14.22 7.32
C PRO A 105 0.24 15.19 7.26
N TYR A 106 1.46 14.69 7.41
CA TYR A 106 2.66 15.52 7.33
C TYR A 106 2.94 15.96 5.88
N ALA A 107 2.87 15.04 4.92
CA ALA A 107 3.01 15.33 3.50
C ALA A 107 1.96 16.34 3.02
N CYS A 108 0.72 16.27 3.52
CA CYS A 108 -0.32 17.29 3.30
C CYS A 108 0.10 18.65 3.84
N LYS A 109 0.58 18.70 5.09
CA LYS A 109 1.06 19.92 5.75
C LYS A 109 2.19 20.58 4.96
N ILE A 110 3.09 19.77 4.41
CA ILE A 110 4.19 20.23 3.56
C ILE A 110 3.85 20.16 2.06
N GLY A 111 2.58 20.21 1.66
CA GLY A 111 2.20 20.42 0.26
C GLY A 111 2.81 19.45 -0.75
N LEU A 112 2.94 18.17 -0.39
CA LEU A 112 3.29 17.05 -1.27
C LEU A 112 2.06 16.34 -1.87
N PHE A 113 0.87 16.91 -1.64
CA PHE A 113 -0.38 16.49 -2.27
C PHE A 113 -1.02 17.69 -2.98
N GLY A 114 -1.94 17.42 -3.90
CA GLY A 114 -2.64 18.44 -4.66
C GLY A 114 -2.50 18.26 -6.17
N LEU A 115 -2.88 19.30 -6.91
CA LEU A 115 -2.93 19.30 -8.39
C LEU A 115 -1.59 19.00 -9.06
N MET A 116 -0.48 19.27 -8.37
CA MET A 116 0.87 19.12 -8.88
C MET A 116 1.49 17.76 -8.55
N TYR A 117 0.83 16.90 -7.79
CA TYR A 117 1.43 15.65 -7.31
C TYR A 117 0.61 14.42 -7.66
N SER A 118 1.30 13.31 -7.88
CA SER A 118 0.69 11.99 -7.99
C SER A 118 1.53 10.98 -7.21
N TRP A 119 0.86 10.18 -6.40
CA TRP A 119 1.48 9.13 -5.60
C TRP A 119 1.17 7.77 -6.21
N VAL A 120 2.18 6.92 -6.31
CA VAL A 120 2.08 5.53 -6.78
C VAL A 120 2.64 4.62 -5.69
N CYS A 121 1.82 3.70 -5.21
CA CYS A 121 2.13 2.84 -4.07
C CYS A 121 1.91 1.35 -4.39
N PRO A 122 2.58 0.43 -3.68
CA PRO A 122 2.29 -0.98 -3.74
C PRO A 122 0.96 -1.30 -3.02
N GLU A 123 0.60 -2.58 -2.99
CA GLU A 123 -0.63 -3.12 -2.40
C GLU A 123 -0.77 -2.81 -0.91
N THR A 124 0.36 -2.67 -0.19
CA THR A 124 0.32 -2.32 1.23
C THR A 124 -0.45 -1.02 1.49
N ALA A 125 -0.55 -0.11 0.51
CA ALA A 125 -1.32 1.12 0.65
C ALA A 125 -2.85 0.93 0.54
N LEU A 126 -3.37 -0.23 0.11
CA LEU A 126 -4.80 -0.45 -0.16
C LEU A 126 -5.73 -0.17 1.04
N GLY A 127 -5.24 -0.38 2.26
CA GLY A 127 -5.99 -0.14 3.50
C GLY A 127 -5.89 1.29 4.03
N VAL A 128 -5.03 2.13 3.45
CA VAL A 128 -4.74 3.48 3.96
C VAL A 128 -5.97 4.41 3.86
N PRO A 129 -6.73 4.47 2.75
CA PRO A 129 -7.93 5.30 2.68
C PRO A 129 -8.95 4.99 3.79
N ASP A 130 -9.21 3.70 4.03
CA ASP A 130 -10.19 3.27 5.05
C ASP A 130 -9.67 3.55 6.48
N THR A 131 -8.36 3.42 6.69
CA THR A 131 -7.72 3.72 7.98
C THR A 131 -7.77 5.22 8.28
N ILE A 132 -7.49 6.08 7.29
CA ILE A 132 -7.61 7.54 7.46
C ILE A 132 -9.07 7.94 7.68
N ALA A 133 -10.02 7.37 6.93
CA ALA A 133 -11.45 7.62 7.16
C ALA A 133 -11.89 7.23 8.58
N SER A 134 -11.40 6.09 9.08
CA SER A 134 -11.64 5.65 10.46
C SER A 134 -11.01 6.58 11.50
N ALA A 135 -9.79 7.07 11.24
CA ALA A 135 -9.11 8.05 12.10
C ALA A 135 -9.86 9.39 12.14
N ILE A 136 -10.46 9.83 11.03
CA ILE A 136 -11.33 11.03 10.99
C ILE A 136 -12.55 10.84 11.89
N ALA A 137 -13.22 9.68 11.80
CA ALA A 137 -14.36 9.37 12.66
C ALA A 137 -14.02 9.36 14.17
N GLN A 138 -12.76 9.12 14.50
CA GLN A 138 -12.23 9.14 15.87
C GLN A 138 -11.64 10.51 16.29
N GLY A 139 -11.63 11.50 15.38
CA GLY A 139 -11.02 12.82 15.63
C GLY A 139 -9.48 12.81 15.67
N LEU A 140 -8.84 11.77 15.15
CA LEU A 140 -7.38 11.63 15.08
C LEU A 140 -6.79 12.16 13.77
N ALA A 141 -7.61 12.29 12.72
CA ALA A 141 -7.26 12.86 11.42
C ALA A 141 -8.32 13.89 10.98
N ILE A 142 -8.04 14.63 9.92
CA ILE A 142 -8.94 15.66 9.36
C ILE A 142 -9.36 15.30 7.93
N GLN A 143 -10.49 15.85 7.46
CA GLN A 143 -11.00 15.56 6.12
C GLN A 143 -9.99 15.86 5.01
N ALA A 144 -9.12 16.87 5.19
CA ALA A 144 -8.04 17.17 4.25
C ALA A 144 -7.08 16.00 4.04
N ASP A 145 -6.86 15.15 5.05
CA ASP A 145 -5.97 13.98 4.94
C ASP A 145 -6.59 12.92 4.02
N ALA A 146 -7.91 12.72 4.10
CA ALA A 146 -8.62 11.84 3.17
C ALA A 146 -8.69 12.45 1.76
N ASP A 147 -8.98 13.75 1.66
CA ASP A 147 -9.07 14.45 0.38
C ASP A 147 -7.73 14.46 -0.37
N ALA A 148 -6.60 14.45 0.36
CA ALA A 148 -5.25 14.34 -0.19
C ALA A 148 -5.00 13.04 -0.95
N LEU A 149 -5.71 11.95 -0.59
CA LEU A 149 -5.59 10.67 -1.27
C LEU A 149 -6.31 10.63 -2.62
N ASN A 150 -7.05 11.67 -3.01
CA ASN A 150 -7.65 11.74 -4.34
C ASN A 150 -6.57 11.73 -5.43
N GLY A 151 -6.65 10.75 -6.31
CA GLY A 151 -5.64 10.50 -7.35
C GLY A 151 -4.49 9.61 -6.90
N LEU A 152 -4.52 9.03 -5.70
CA LEU A 152 -3.58 7.99 -5.29
C LEU A 152 -3.74 6.78 -6.22
N LEU A 153 -2.61 6.30 -6.72
CA LEU A 153 -2.50 5.08 -7.52
C LEU A 153 -1.88 3.99 -6.66
N MET A 154 -2.52 2.83 -6.62
CA MET A 154 -2.01 1.66 -5.90
C MET A 154 -1.98 0.47 -6.82
N THR A 155 -1.01 -0.42 -6.66
CA THR A 155 -0.93 -1.67 -7.41
C THR A 155 -1.34 -2.82 -6.50
N SER A 156 -2.05 -3.81 -7.01
CA SER A 156 -2.49 -4.97 -6.24
C SER A 156 -2.38 -6.23 -7.08
N PRO A 157 -1.91 -7.37 -6.55
CA PRO A 157 -2.10 -8.64 -7.23
C PRO A 157 -3.60 -8.87 -7.52
N VAL A 158 -3.91 -9.39 -8.71
CA VAL A 158 -5.28 -9.79 -9.05
C VAL A 158 -5.67 -10.99 -8.20
N GLU A 159 -6.77 -10.86 -7.46
CA GLU A 159 -7.14 -11.87 -6.48
C GLU A 159 -7.51 -13.23 -7.11
N GLY A 160 -8.20 -13.15 -8.24
CA GLY A 160 -8.53 -14.26 -9.11
C GLY A 160 -9.43 -13.84 -10.26
N SER A 161 -9.68 -14.77 -11.17
CA SER A 161 -10.53 -14.51 -12.35
C SER A 161 -11.15 -15.78 -12.91
N GLY A 162 -12.27 -15.61 -13.61
CA GLY A 162 -13.00 -16.68 -14.29
C GLY A 162 -13.84 -17.57 -13.37
N ALA A 163 -14.50 -18.56 -13.97
CA ALA A 163 -15.54 -19.35 -13.32
C ALA A 163 -15.07 -20.10 -12.06
N LEU A 164 -13.80 -20.53 -12.01
CA LEU A 164 -13.24 -21.19 -10.82
C LEU A 164 -13.18 -20.22 -9.63
N TYR A 165 -12.73 -18.98 -9.88
CA TYR A 165 -12.72 -17.94 -8.86
C TYR A 165 -14.14 -17.55 -8.45
N ASP A 166 -15.05 -17.37 -9.41
CA ASP A 166 -16.44 -17.00 -9.12
C ASP A 166 -17.15 -18.06 -8.26
N ASN A 167 -16.90 -19.35 -8.54
CA ASN A 167 -17.43 -20.45 -7.73
C ASN A 167 -16.84 -20.44 -6.31
N LEU A 168 -15.51 -20.27 -6.20
CA LEU A 168 -14.85 -20.16 -4.89
C LEU A 168 -15.38 -18.94 -4.11
N GLN A 169 -15.55 -17.80 -4.77
CA GLN A 169 -16.11 -16.58 -4.21
C GLN A 169 -17.52 -16.81 -3.66
N ALA A 170 -18.38 -17.45 -4.46
CA ALA A 170 -19.77 -17.74 -4.08
C ALA A 170 -19.82 -18.70 -2.89
N GLN A 171 -19.00 -19.75 -2.90
CA GLN A 171 -18.89 -20.70 -1.79
C GLN A 171 -18.39 -20.02 -0.53
N TYR A 172 -17.27 -19.27 -0.62
CA TYR A 172 -16.71 -18.53 0.51
C TYR A 172 -17.73 -17.57 1.12
N ARG A 173 -18.44 -16.80 0.27
CA ARG A 173 -19.49 -15.89 0.72
C ARG A 173 -20.66 -16.60 1.37
N SER A 174 -21.06 -17.75 0.85
CA SER A 174 -22.11 -18.56 1.47
C SER A 174 -21.69 -19.12 2.83
N THR A 175 -20.40 -19.42 3.03
CA THR A 175 -19.87 -19.99 4.28
C THR A 175 -19.61 -18.92 5.33
N TYR A 176 -19.02 -17.78 4.95
CA TYR A 176 -18.51 -16.77 5.88
C TYR A 176 -19.29 -15.46 5.87
N GLY A 177 -20.23 -15.27 4.94
CA GLY A 177 -21.04 -14.05 4.83
C GLY A 177 -20.32 -12.86 4.20
N GLU A 178 -19.05 -13.01 3.83
CA GLU A 178 -18.21 -11.95 3.26
C GLU A 178 -17.57 -12.37 1.93
N SER A 179 -17.14 -11.40 1.14
CA SER A 179 -16.38 -11.66 -0.08
C SER A 179 -14.94 -12.04 0.25
N ILE A 180 -14.30 -12.86 -0.59
CA ILE A 180 -12.84 -12.97 -0.61
C ILE A 180 -12.29 -11.56 -0.91
N GLN A 181 -11.37 -11.13 -0.06
CA GLN A 181 -10.60 -9.88 -0.17
C GLN A 181 -9.16 -10.17 0.25
N HIS A 182 -8.18 -10.08 -0.64
CA HIS A 182 -6.75 -10.41 -0.42
C HIS A 182 -6.16 -9.76 0.83
N MET A 183 -6.69 -8.59 1.21
CA MET A 183 -6.06 -7.71 2.19
C MET A 183 -6.96 -7.39 3.38
N ASN A 184 -7.95 -8.24 3.69
CA ASN A 184 -8.62 -8.17 4.99
C ASN A 184 -7.84 -9.04 5.98
N PRO A 185 -7.22 -8.48 7.05
CA PRO A 185 -6.39 -9.21 8.03
C PRO A 185 -7.18 -10.20 8.90
N SER A 186 -8.39 -10.58 8.48
CA SER A 186 -9.16 -11.67 9.08
C SER A 186 -8.29 -12.93 9.14
N PRO A 187 -8.21 -13.63 10.28
CA PRO A 187 -7.51 -14.91 10.43
C PRO A 187 -7.91 -15.97 9.38
N LEU A 188 -9.07 -15.81 8.73
CA LEU A 188 -9.54 -16.68 7.65
C LEU A 188 -8.74 -16.51 6.35
N ALA A 189 -8.02 -15.40 6.15
CA ALA A 189 -7.16 -15.18 4.98
C ALA A 189 -5.98 -16.17 4.93
N GLN A 190 -5.54 -16.73 6.05
CA GLN A 190 -4.48 -17.74 6.11
C GLN A 190 -4.88 -19.09 5.48
N HIS A 191 -6.18 -19.41 5.39
CA HIS A 191 -6.66 -20.63 4.72
C HIS A 191 -6.48 -20.60 3.20
N ARG A 192 -6.13 -19.44 2.61
CA ARG A 192 -5.98 -19.25 1.16
C ARG A 192 -4.78 -19.96 0.56
N GLN A 193 -3.70 -20.13 1.33
CA GLN A 193 -2.52 -20.86 0.87
C GLN A 193 -2.79 -22.37 0.70
N ILE A 194 -3.76 -22.92 1.42
CA ILE A 194 -4.04 -24.36 1.45
C ILE A 194 -4.85 -24.80 0.22
N LEU A 195 -5.79 -23.98 -0.26
CA LEU A 195 -6.63 -24.31 -1.42
C LEU A 195 -5.88 -24.30 -2.77
N LEU A 196 -4.72 -23.64 -2.85
CA LEU A 196 -3.82 -23.71 -4.01
C LEU A 196 -3.02 -25.04 -4.06
N LEU A 197 -2.93 -25.77 -2.94
CA LEU A 197 -2.12 -26.98 -2.80
C LEU A 197 -2.94 -28.28 -2.87
N GLU A 198 -4.25 -28.27 -2.63
CA GLU A 198 -5.04 -29.51 -2.72
C GLU A 198 -5.18 -30.05 -4.15
N THR A 199 -4.92 -29.23 -5.17
CA THR A 199 -4.78 -29.69 -6.57
C THR A 199 -3.36 -30.14 -6.93
N SER A 200 -2.40 -30.09 -6.00
CA SER A 200 -0.96 -30.25 -6.27
C SER A 200 -0.32 -31.50 -5.65
N ARG A 201 -1.12 -32.45 -5.14
CA ARG A 201 -0.62 -33.73 -4.59
C ARG A 201 0.17 -34.62 -5.57
N GLU A 202 0.31 -34.25 -6.84
CA GLU A 202 1.15 -34.93 -7.83
C GLU A 202 2.43 -34.17 -8.21
N ILE A 203 3.04 -33.42 -7.28
CA ILE A 203 4.33 -32.75 -7.52
C ILE A 203 5.52 -33.70 -7.22
N SER A 204 5.82 -34.61 -8.16
CA SER A 204 7.13 -35.33 -8.24
C SER A 204 7.35 -35.98 -9.61
N PRO A 205 8.58 -36.00 -10.19
CA PRO A 205 9.67 -35.04 -10.09
C PRO A 205 9.48 -33.94 -11.16
N LEU A 206 9.46 -32.67 -10.73
CA LEU A 206 9.27 -31.48 -11.58
C LEU A 206 10.49 -31.19 -12.48
N ASN A 207 10.76 -32.07 -13.44
CA ASN A 207 11.76 -31.87 -14.46
C ASN A 207 11.09 -31.36 -15.74
N SER A 208 11.40 -30.12 -16.13
CA SER A 208 11.12 -29.49 -17.45
C SER A 208 9.66 -29.31 -17.92
N THR A 209 8.69 -30.04 -17.38
CA THR A 209 7.28 -29.99 -17.82
C THR A 209 6.39 -29.03 -17.04
N MET A 210 6.86 -28.41 -15.96
CA MET A 210 6.05 -27.49 -15.16
C MET A 210 5.81 -26.10 -15.79
N GLN A 211 6.26 -25.90 -17.03
CA GLN A 211 5.66 -24.89 -17.92
C GLN A 211 4.20 -25.22 -18.33
N ALA A 212 3.64 -26.34 -17.84
CA ALA A 212 2.23 -26.65 -18.03
C ALA A 212 1.36 -25.50 -17.52
N ASN A 213 0.68 -24.87 -18.47
CA ASN A 213 -0.25 -23.75 -18.31
C ASN A 213 -1.49 -24.17 -17.49
N THR A 214 -1.33 -24.51 -16.22
CA THR A 214 -2.45 -24.82 -15.33
C THR A 214 -3.19 -23.52 -15.01
N VAL A 215 -4.52 -23.54 -15.13
CA VAL A 215 -5.38 -22.42 -14.74
C VAL A 215 -6.03 -22.77 -13.41
N GLY A 216 -5.69 -22.02 -12.37
CA GLY A 216 -6.29 -22.12 -11.04
C GLY A 216 -7.27 -20.98 -10.76
N VAL A 217 -7.71 -20.88 -9.50
CA VAL A 217 -8.61 -19.80 -9.03
C VAL A 217 -7.98 -18.41 -9.18
N CYS A 218 -6.65 -18.32 -9.08
CA CYS A 218 -5.93 -17.07 -9.27
C CYS A 218 -5.51 -16.84 -10.74
N GLY A 219 -6.16 -17.52 -11.70
CA GLY A 219 -5.83 -17.48 -13.12
C GLY A 219 -4.71 -18.45 -13.51
N LYS A 220 -4.06 -18.16 -14.62
CA LYS A 220 -2.97 -18.98 -15.16
C LYS A 220 -1.76 -18.96 -14.22
N LEU A 221 -1.27 -20.13 -13.85
CA LEU A 221 -0.06 -20.29 -13.04
C LEU A 221 1.15 -20.35 -13.95
N ILE A 222 1.98 -19.31 -13.89
CA ILE A 222 3.24 -19.21 -14.61
C ILE A 222 4.33 -19.02 -13.57
N PHE A 223 5.44 -19.73 -13.73
CA PHE A 223 6.62 -19.61 -12.88
C PHE A 223 7.81 -19.18 -13.71
N ASP A 224 8.68 -18.38 -13.13
CA ASP A 224 9.93 -17.98 -13.75
C ASP A 224 11.03 -19.05 -13.58
N GLN A 225 12.28 -18.70 -13.92
CA GLN A 225 13.43 -19.60 -13.79
C GLN A 225 13.85 -19.88 -12.33
N ASN A 226 13.35 -19.10 -11.38
CA ASN A 226 13.59 -19.22 -9.94
C ASN A 226 12.46 -19.98 -9.23
N PHE A 227 11.38 -20.34 -9.95
CA PHE A 227 10.14 -20.92 -9.42
C PHE A 227 9.28 -19.93 -8.63
N ASP A 228 9.46 -18.64 -8.90
CA ASP A 228 8.60 -17.58 -8.39
C ASP A 228 7.41 -17.42 -9.32
N ARG A 229 6.22 -17.23 -8.73
CA ARG A 229 5.01 -17.05 -9.51
C ARG A 229 5.02 -15.69 -10.20
N ILE A 230 4.76 -15.72 -11.51
CA ILE A 230 4.46 -14.51 -12.27
C ILE A 230 2.95 -14.25 -12.18
N GLY A 231 2.57 -13.22 -11.42
CA GLY A 231 1.18 -12.83 -11.16
C GLY A 231 0.68 -11.72 -12.08
N ALA A 232 -0.64 -11.64 -12.24
CA ALA A 232 -1.29 -10.45 -12.78
C ALA A 232 -1.53 -9.44 -11.65
N TYR A 233 -1.51 -8.14 -11.97
CA TYR A 233 -1.79 -7.06 -11.04
C TYR A 233 -2.88 -6.16 -11.61
N GLU A 234 -3.50 -5.39 -10.73
CA GLU A 234 -4.44 -4.33 -11.06
C GLU A 234 -3.95 -3.00 -10.50
N LEU A 235 -4.29 -1.92 -11.20
CA LEU A 235 -4.05 -0.55 -10.78
C LEU A 235 -5.32 -0.01 -10.14
N VAL A 236 -5.29 0.22 -8.84
CA VAL A 236 -6.37 0.81 -8.07
C VAL A 236 -6.18 2.33 -7.99
N ASN A 237 -7.11 3.10 -8.55
CA ASN A 237 -7.15 4.55 -8.40
C ASN A 237 -8.15 4.95 -7.31
N VAL A 238 -7.70 5.70 -6.30
CA VAL A 238 -8.54 6.28 -5.25
C VAL A 238 -9.07 7.63 -5.73
N TYR A 239 -10.39 7.75 -5.83
CA TYR A 239 -11.02 9.06 -6.05
C TYR A 239 -12.39 9.12 -5.37
N GLY A 240 -12.53 10.00 -4.39
CA GLY A 240 -13.65 9.98 -3.45
C GLY A 240 -13.72 8.65 -2.71
N VAL A 241 -14.88 8.00 -2.74
CA VAL A 241 -15.10 6.65 -2.16
C VAL A 241 -14.90 5.52 -3.17
N SER A 242 -14.59 5.84 -4.43
CA SER A 242 -14.51 4.86 -5.51
C SER A 242 -13.09 4.36 -5.69
N ARG A 243 -12.96 3.06 -5.97
CA ARG A 243 -11.73 2.38 -6.38
C ARG A 243 -11.95 1.87 -7.79
N THR A 244 -11.27 2.46 -8.78
CA THR A 244 -11.35 2.00 -10.18
C THR A 244 -10.11 1.17 -10.50
N ALA A 245 -10.32 -0.04 -11.04
CA ALA A 245 -9.25 -0.99 -11.40
C ALA A 245 -8.86 -0.85 -12.89
N GLY A 246 -7.59 -0.59 -13.17
CA GLY A 246 -6.92 -0.95 -14.43
C GLY A 246 -6.20 -2.29 -14.30
N THR A 247 -5.72 -2.92 -15.37
CA THR A 247 -5.09 -4.27 -15.28
C THR A 247 -3.69 -4.31 -15.89
N THR A 248 -2.70 -4.86 -15.18
CA THR A 248 -1.46 -5.34 -15.80
C THR A 248 -1.63 -6.79 -16.20
N VAL A 249 -1.28 -7.12 -17.44
CA VAL A 249 -1.45 -8.48 -17.96
C VAL A 249 -0.29 -8.80 -18.87
N ASP A 250 0.80 -9.34 -18.33
CA ASP A 250 1.68 -10.31 -18.99
C ASP A 250 2.81 -10.75 -18.05
N THR A 251 3.68 -11.61 -18.57
CA THR A 251 4.86 -12.10 -17.85
C THR A 251 5.98 -11.07 -17.68
N ASN A 252 5.80 -9.87 -18.23
CA ASN A 252 6.77 -8.77 -18.15
C ASN A 252 6.29 -7.66 -17.21
N TYR A 253 5.22 -7.91 -16.44
CA TYR A 253 4.59 -6.93 -15.56
C TYR A 253 4.14 -5.66 -16.30
N LYS A 254 3.83 -5.75 -17.59
CA LYS A 254 3.40 -4.59 -18.38
C LYS A 254 1.96 -4.21 -18.06
N LEU A 255 1.78 -2.96 -17.67
CA LEU A 255 0.47 -2.35 -17.47
C LEU A 255 -0.22 -2.07 -18.81
N VAL A 256 -1.48 -2.50 -18.90
CA VAL A 256 -2.39 -2.14 -19.98
C VAL A 256 -3.51 -1.30 -19.37
N LEU A 257 -3.45 0.01 -19.56
CA LEU A 257 -4.49 0.90 -19.08
C LEU A 257 -5.81 0.63 -19.83
N THR A 258 -6.76 0.01 -19.13
CA THR A 258 -8.14 -0.20 -19.63
C THR A 258 -9.03 1.02 -19.39
N ALA A 259 -8.63 1.89 -18.45
CA ALA A 259 -9.24 3.17 -18.16
C ALA A 259 -8.18 4.16 -17.68
N ASN A 260 -8.41 5.46 -17.90
CA ASN A 260 -7.56 6.50 -17.37
C ASN A 260 -7.91 6.78 -15.90
N ALA A 261 -6.90 6.89 -15.04
CA ALA A 261 -7.08 7.30 -13.66
C ALA A 261 -7.66 8.72 -13.57
N THR A 262 -8.39 8.98 -12.48
CA THR A 262 -8.79 10.33 -12.09
C THR A 262 -7.77 10.84 -11.07
N PHE A 263 -7.11 11.95 -11.39
CA PHE A 263 -6.11 12.57 -10.52
C PHE A 263 -6.77 13.58 -9.57
N PHE A 264 -5.98 14.20 -8.70
CA PHE A 264 -6.44 15.16 -7.69
C PHE A 264 -7.34 16.29 -8.25
N SER A 265 -7.16 16.67 -9.51
CA SER A 265 -8.00 17.66 -10.21
C SER A 265 -9.45 17.24 -10.44
N GLY A 266 -9.78 15.97 -10.25
CA GLY A 266 -11.05 15.39 -10.69
C GLY A 266 -11.14 15.14 -12.18
N THR A 267 -10.00 15.22 -12.88
CA THR A 267 -9.88 14.93 -14.30
C THR A 267 -8.84 13.86 -14.53
N ASN A 268 -8.77 13.36 -15.76
CA ASN A 268 -7.77 12.41 -16.21
C ASN A 268 -6.46 13.11 -16.63
N ALA A 269 -6.34 14.42 -16.35
CA ALA A 269 -5.14 15.18 -16.64
C ALA A 269 -4.03 14.78 -15.68
N ILE A 270 -3.04 14.12 -16.25
CA ILE A 270 -1.79 13.71 -15.64
C ILE A 270 -1.06 14.99 -15.13
N PRO A 271 -0.72 15.12 -13.83
CA PRO A 271 0.11 16.24 -13.34
C PRO A 271 1.39 16.44 -14.18
N SER A 272 2.01 17.61 -14.27
CA SER A 272 3.30 17.67 -14.99
C SER A 272 4.40 16.94 -14.21
N SER A 273 5.28 16.20 -14.90
CA SER A 273 6.52 15.68 -14.31
C SER A 273 7.71 16.61 -14.51
N ASP A 274 7.57 17.66 -15.31
CA ASP A 274 8.66 18.61 -15.58
C ASP A 274 9.03 19.36 -14.30
N ILE A 275 10.33 19.44 -14.04
CA ILE A 275 10.88 20.32 -13.01
C ILE A 275 10.62 21.75 -13.46
N VAL A 276 9.64 22.40 -12.84
CA VAL A 276 9.45 23.84 -13.02
C VAL A 276 10.41 24.48 -12.05
N GLN A 277 11.61 24.89 -12.51
CA GLN A 277 12.47 25.77 -11.70
C GLN A 277 11.61 26.95 -11.24
N THR A 278 11.29 26.99 -9.94
CA THR A 278 10.18 27.80 -9.44
C THR A 278 10.53 29.29 -9.46
N GLU A 279 9.91 30.01 -10.40
CA GLU A 279 9.39 31.36 -10.12
C GLU A 279 7.99 31.29 -9.46
N ASN A 280 7.45 30.08 -9.24
CA ASN A 280 6.02 29.81 -8.99
C ASN A 280 5.69 29.12 -7.65
N ASP A 281 6.43 29.41 -6.58
CA ASP A 281 6.01 29.05 -5.20
C ASP A 281 4.60 29.58 -4.85
N THR A 282 4.12 30.57 -5.60
CA THR A 282 2.82 31.21 -5.47
C THR A 282 1.63 30.25 -5.53
N GLU A 283 1.61 29.24 -6.41
CA GLU A 283 0.44 28.34 -6.54
C GLU A 283 0.34 27.33 -5.39
N ALA A 284 1.47 26.76 -4.97
CA ALA A 284 1.54 25.90 -3.79
C ALA A 284 1.15 26.70 -2.54
N ASP A 285 1.64 27.93 -2.40
CA ASP A 285 1.27 28.83 -1.32
C ASP A 285 -0.20 29.21 -1.36
N GLN A 286 -0.78 29.45 -2.53
CA GLN A 286 -2.21 29.72 -2.68
C GLN A 286 -3.07 28.51 -2.32
N TRP A 287 -2.65 27.29 -2.65
CA TRP A 287 -3.33 26.08 -2.21
C TRP A 287 -3.26 25.92 -0.69
N VAL A 288 -2.08 26.05 -0.07
CA VAL A 288 -1.91 26.01 1.39
C VAL A 288 -2.76 27.09 2.06
N ARG A 289 -2.80 28.31 1.50
CA ARG A 289 -3.66 29.39 1.99
C ARG A 289 -5.15 29.05 1.87
N ARG A 290 -5.59 28.46 0.75
CA ARG A 290 -6.97 28.00 0.58
C ARG A 290 -7.34 26.97 1.65
N MET A 291 -6.51 25.94 1.83
CA MET A 291 -6.70 24.89 2.82
C MET A 291 -6.70 25.42 4.27
N ARG A 292 -5.88 26.44 4.58
CA ARG A 292 -5.94 27.15 5.88
C ARG A 292 -7.22 27.96 6.02
N SER A 293 -7.62 28.69 4.98
CA SER A 293 -8.79 29.58 5.00
C SER A 293 -10.12 28.83 5.10
N SER A 294 -10.19 27.60 4.56
CA SER A 294 -11.34 26.72 4.68
C SER A 294 -11.40 25.97 6.01
N GLY A 295 -10.50 26.28 6.96
CA GLY A 295 -10.42 25.60 8.26
C GLY A 295 -10.00 24.13 8.17
N THR A 296 -9.52 23.70 6.99
CA THR A 296 -9.25 22.29 6.70
C THR A 296 -7.85 21.90 7.14
N LEU A 297 -6.88 22.83 7.17
CA LEU A 297 -5.60 22.63 7.85
C LEU A 297 -5.75 23.02 9.33
N ARG A 298 -5.39 22.08 10.22
CA ARG A 298 -5.32 22.32 11.67
C ARG A 298 -4.37 23.48 11.90
N GLY A 299 -4.91 24.64 12.29
CA GLY A 299 -4.09 25.76 12.72
C GLY A 299 -3.21 25.26 13.84
N GLU A 300 -1.89 25.28 13.63
CA GLU A 300 -0.98 25.26 14.76
C GLU A 300 -1.42 26.44 15.61
N SER A 301 -2.04 26.16 16.76
CA SER A 301 -2.22 27.17 17.77
C SER A 301 -0.82 27.67 18.07
N SER A 302 -0.45 28.81 17.49
CA SER A 302 0.79 29.48 17.78
C SER A 302 0.84 29.63 19.29
N GLY A 303 1.64 28.78 19.94
CA GLY A 303 1.94 28.85 21.36
C GLY A 303 2.74 30.12 21.60
N GLY A 304 2.07 31.26 21.50
CA GLY A 304 2.55 32.53 22.01
C GLY A 304 2.70 32.32 23.50
N SER A 305 3.95 32.14 23.92
CA SER A 305 4.36 32.18 25.32
C SER A 305 3.89 33.49 25.93
N LYS A 306 2.73 33.46 26.59
CA LYS A 306 2.41 34.47 27.59
C LYS A 306 3.27 34.15 28.81
N SER A 307 4.30 34.94 29.02
CA SER A 307 4.99 35.06 30.31
C SER A 307 3.96 35.50 31.35
N VAL A 308 3.36 34.54 32.05
CA VAL A 308 2.53 34.80 33.22
C VAL A 308 3.48 34.91 34.42
N GLY A 309 3.52 36.11 34.97
CA GLY A 309 4.31 36.45 36.15
C GLY A 309 3.96 35.58 37.35
N ILE A 310 5.01 35.23 38.08
CA ILE A 310 4.99 34.58 39.38
C ILE A 310 4.24 35.50 40.35
N SER A 311 3.12 35.03 40.88
CA SER A 311 2.45 35.60 42.06
C SER A 311 2.15 34.47 43.03
N SER A 312 2.91 34.47 44.12
CA SER A 312 2.77 33.65 45.31
C SER A 312 1.38 33.74 45.94
N GLY A 313 0.76 32.60 46.22
CA GLY A 313 -0.46 32.52 47.03
C GLY A 313 -0.71 31.09 47.47
N GLY A 314 -0.42 30.81 48.74
CA GLY A 314 -0.63 29.49 49.36
C GLY A 314 -2.09 29.15 49.58
N GLY A 315 -2.39 27.85 49.59
CA GLY A 315 -3.70 27.31 49.91
C GLY A 315 -3.68 25.79 50.03
N ASN A 316 -3.63 25.30 51.27
CA ASN A 316 -3.90 23.92 51.67
C ASN A 316 -5.31 23.47 51.27
N VAL A 317 -5.48 22.30 50.64
CA VAL A 317 -6.61 21.35 50.87
C VAL A 317 -6.24 19.95 50.32
N PRO A 318 -6.97 18.84 50.61
CA PRO A 318 -6.41 17.69 51.31
C PRO A 318 -6.31 16.42 50.46
N VAL A 319 -5.48 15.50 50.93
CA VAL A 319 -5.37 14.11 50.47
C VAL A 319 -6.70 13.38 50.72
N ARG A 320 -7.28 12.83 49.65
CA ARG A 320 -8.34 11.80 49.72
C ARG A 320 -7.85 10.54 49.00
N SER A 321 -7.82 9.47 49.76
CA SER A 321 -7.49 8.11 49.35
C SER A 321 -8.73 7.34 48.88
N ASN A 322 -8.45 6.17 48.27
CA ASN A 322 -9.32 5.04 47.93
C ASN A 322 -10.08 5.18 46.61
N ARG A 323 -9.95 4.21 45.69
CA ARG A 323 -10.61 2.90 45.81
C ARG A 323 -10.12 1.91 44.73
N GLU A 324 -10.09 0.66 45.15
CA GLU A 324 -9.73 -0.57 44.45
C GLU A 324 -10.80 -1.05 43.44
N ASP A 325 -10.32 -1.97 42.60
CA ASP A 325 -10.98 -3.13 41.98
C ASP A 325 -11.92 -3.02 40.77
N GLY A 326 -11.55 -3.81 39.75
CA GLY A 326 -12.41 -4.18 38.63
C GLY A 326 -11.67 -4.91 37.51
N GLU A 327 -10.87 -5.95 37.82
CA GLU A 327 -10.41 -6.90 36.80
C GLU A 327 -11.62 -7.60 36.16
N LYS A 328 -11.80 -7.42 34.85
CA LYS A 328 -12.76 -8.20 34.05
C LYS A 328 -12.01 -9.34 33.39
N GLU A 329 -12.38 -10.57 33.73
CA GLU A 329 -11.95 -11.77 33.01
C GLU A 329 -12.33 -11.71 31.52
N PRO A 330 -11.48 -12.23 30.62
CA PRO A 330 -11.84 -12.41 29.23
C PRO A 330 -12.78 -13.62 29.05
N PRO A 331 -13.70 -13.59 28.05
CA PRO A 331 -14.66 -14.65 27.82
C PRO A 331 -13.99 -15.97 27.40
N SER A 332 -14.58 -17.06 27.87
CA SER A 332 -14.16 -18.44 27.66
C SER A 332 -14.11 -18.83 26.18
N ARG A 333 -13.05 -19.56 25.80
CA ARG A 333 -12.89 -20.17 24.47
C ARG A 333 -13.98 -21.21 24.22
N VAL A 334 -14.67 -21.08 23.09
CA VAL A 334 -15.58 -22.10 22.55
C VAL A 334 -14.76 -23.35 22.17
N PRO A 335 -15.18 -24.58 22.54
CA PRO A 335 -14.47 -25.79 22.16
C PRO A 335 -14.62 -26.06 20.66
N LEU A 336 -13.51 -26.23 19.97
CA LEU A 336 -13.48 -26.77 18.60
C LEU A 336 -13.95 -28.23 18.64
N LYS A 337 -15.05 -28.53 17.94
CA LYS A 337 -15.47 -29.91 17.67
C LYS A 337 -14.41 -30.56 16.77
N SER A 338 -13.75 -31.59 17.29
CA SER A 338 -12.90 -32.49 16.51
C SER A 338 -13.78 -33.22 15.49
N TYR A 339 -13.54 -32.99 14.19
CA TYR A 339 -14.07 -33.84 13.13
C TYR A 339 -13.31 -35.17 13.16
N ARG A 340 -14.05 -36.26 13.40
CA ARG A 340 -13.58 -37.64 13.29
C ARG A 340 -13.98 -38.11 11.89
N GLU A 341 -13.00 -38.40 11.04
CA GLU A 341 -13.23 -39.07 9.76
C GLU A 341 -13.79 -40.48 10.04
N GLU A 342 -15.02 -40.72 9.59
CA GLU A 342 -15.51 -42.07 9.36
C GLU A 342 -15.11 -42.46 7.94
N ALA A 343 -14.07 -43.30 7.84
CA ALA A 343 -13.81 -44.08 6.65
C ALA A 343 -14.91 -45.15 6.54
N GLY A 344 -15.80 -44.99 5.58
CA GLY A 344 -16.70 -46.05 5.13
C GLY A 344 -16.01 -46.84 4.02
N ASP A 345 -15.63 -48.08 4.33
CA ASP A 345 -15.46 -49.14 3.35
C ASP A 345 -16.85 -49.55 2.84
N ASP A 346 -17.05 -49.47 1.52
CA ASP A 346 -17.89 -50.38 0.72
C ASP A 346 -17.52 -50.27 -0.77
#